data_AF-A0A8T6Q001-F1
#
_entry.id   AF-A0A8T6Q001-F1
#
_cell.length_a   1.000
_cell.length_b   1.000
_cell.length_c   1.000
_cell.angle_alpha   90.00
_cell.angle_beta   90.00
_cell.angle_gamma   90.00
#
_symmetry.space_group_name_H-M   'P 1'
#
loop_
_entity.id
_entity.type
_entity.pdbx_description
1 polymer ?
#
loop_
_entity_poly.entity_id
_entity_poly.type
_entity_poly.pdbx_seq_one_letter_code
_entity_poly.pdbx_strand_id
1 'polypeptide(L)'
;MSELKIAVSRSCPDCFSTHRACVNIDESNYIDVAAIILSVSDVERGKLDEIDATGYDIPVFIATENEERVPAEYLPRISGVFEHCESRKEFYGRQLETAASHYETQLRPPFFRALVDYVNQGNSAFDCPGHQGGEFFRRHPAGNQFVEYFGEMLFRSDLCNADVAMGDLLIHEGAPCIAQQHAAKVFNADKTYFVLNGTSSSNKVVLNALLTPGDLVLFDRNNHKSNHHGALLQAGATPVYLETARNPYGFIGGIDAHCFEESYLR
;
A
#
# COMPACT_ATOMS: atom_id res chain seq x y z
N MET A 1 13.99 3.96 8.55
CA MET A 1 12.69 3.48 9.08
C MET A 1 12.98 2.59 10.27
N SER A 2 12.17 2.68 11.34
CA SER A 2 12.26 1.67 12.40
C SER A 2 11.76 0.33 11.87
N GLU A 3 12.51 -0.72 12.17
CA GLU A 3 12.08 -2.11 12.01
C GLU A 3 10.76 -2.37 12.74
N LEU A 4 9.89 -3.20 12.15
CA LEU A 4 8.69 -3.67 12.83
C LEU A 4 9.08 -4.52 14.04
N LYS A 5 8.21 -4.51 15.03
CA LYS A 5 8.38 -5.14 16.33
C LYS A 5 8.02 -6.62 16.28
N ILE A 6 8.38 -7.34 17.33
CA ILE A 6 7.91 -8.70 17.57
C ILE A 6 6.87 -8.65 18.69
N ALA A 7 5.68 -9.21 18.46
CA ALA A 7 4.68 -9.34 19.52
C ALA A 7 4.87 -10.67 20.24
N VAL A 8 4.94 -10.64 21.56
CA VAL A 8 5.25 -11.80 22.40
C VAL A 8 4.22 -11.89 23.51
N SER A 9 3.64 -13.07 23.72
CA SER A 9 2.82 -13.31 24.90
C SER A 9 3.66 -13.35 26.18
N ARG A 10 3.09 -12.85 27.29
CA ARG A 10 3.75 -12.87 28.62
C ARG A 10 3.94 -14.27 29.17
N SER A 11 3.16 -15.24 28.71
CA SER A 11 3.26 -16.65 29.09
C SER A 11 4.29 -17.43 28.26
N CYS A 12 4.94 -16.80 27.28
CA CYS A 12 5.95 -17.48 26.47
C CYS A 12 7.24 -17.72 27.27
N PRO A 13 7.81 -18.94 27.22
CA PRO A 13 9.14 -19.18 27.74
C PRO A 13 10.20 -18.44 26.92
N ASP A 14 11.35 -18.18 27.52
CA ASP A 14 12.49 -17.54 26.87
C ASP A 14 13.16 -18.50 25.87
N CYS A 15 12.62 -18.57 24.66
CA CYS A 15 12.98 -19.57 23.64
C CYS A 15 13.68 -18.99 22.41
N PHE A 16 13.79 -17.67 22.25
CA PHE A 16 14.40 -17.05 21.07
C PHE A 16 15.21 -15.80 21.43
N SER A 17 16.07 -15.37 20.51
CA SER A 17 16.80 -14.09 20.60
C SER A 17 16.49 -13.22 19.37
N THR A 18 16.23 -11.93 19.58
CA THR A 18 16.00 -10.95 18.51
C THR A 18 16.67 -9.63 18.86
N HIS A 19 17.02 -8.85 17.84
CA HIS A 19 17.48 -7.46 17.98
C HIS A 19 16.32 -6.45 17.88
N ARG A 20 15.14 -6.90 17.44
CA ARG A 20 13.94 -6.07 17.30
C ARG A 20 13.34 -5.79 18.66
N ALA A 21 12.62 -4.67 18.74
CA ALA A 21 11.85 -4.37 19.93
C ALA A 21 10.72 -5.39 20.10
N CYS A 22 10.57 -5.94 21.31
CA CYS A 22 9.46 -6.81 21.67
C CYS A 22 8.35 -6.00 22.35
N VAL A 23 7.11 -6.30 22.01
CA VAL A 23 5.91 -5.75 22.66
C VAL A 23 5.03 -6.87 23.16
N ASN A 24 4.28 -6.61 24.23
CA ASN A 24 3.27 -7.53 24.69
C ASN A 24 2.15 -7.65 23.65
N ILE A 25 1.73 -8.88 23.35
CA ILE A 25 0.65 -9.14 22.42
C ILE A 25 -0.68 -8.49 22.83
N ASP A 26 -0.99 -8.43 24.12
CA ASP A 26 -2.24 -7.84 24.62
C ASP A 26 -2.28 -6.31 24.54
N GLU A 27 -1.12 -5.69 24.30
CA GLU A 27 -0.97 -4.23 24.16
C GLU A 27 -0.81 -3.81 22.69
N SER A 28 -0.72 -4.77 21.78
CA SER A 28 -0.52 -4.52 20.35
C SER A 28 -1.84 -4.51 19.60
N ASN A 29 -1.91 -3.66 18.56
CA ASN A 29 -2.95 -3.71 17.54
C ASN A 29 -2.45 -4.36 16.23
N TYR A 30 -1.29 -5.00 16.28
CA TYR A 30 -0.64 -5.75 15.20
C TYR A 30 -0.13 -4.94 13.99
N ILE A 31 -0.37 -3.63 13.94
CA ILE A 31 0.00 -2.78 12.79
C ILE A 31 1.52 -2.60 12.66
N ASP A 32 2.24 -2.62 13.79
CA ASP A 32 3.68 -2.41 13.84
C ASP A 32 4.46 -3.70 14.17
N VAL A 33 3.88 -4.87 13.86
CA VAL A 33 4.41 -6.19 14.20
C VAL A 33 4.80 -6.97 12.94
N ALA A 34 5.99 -7.60 12.94
CA ALA A 34 6.46 -8.44 11.85
C ALA A 34 6.36 -9.95 12.11
N ALA A 35 6.28 -10.37 13.36
CA ALA A 35 6.01 -11.76 13.73
C ALA A 35 5.44 -11.83 15.15
N ILE A 36 4.74 -12.91 15.45
CA ILE A 36 4.06 -13.13 16.73
C ILE A 36 4.56 -14.42 17.36
N ILE A 37 4.80 -14.41 18.68
CA ILE A 37 5.06 -15.62 19.47
C ILE A 37 3.96 -15.78 20.52
N LEU A 38 3.24 -16.89 20.42
CA LEU A 38 2.17 -17.29 21.34
C LEU A 38 2.62 -18.45 22.23
N SER A 39 2.05 -18.56 23.43
CA SER A 39 2.07 -19.81 24.20
C SER A 39 0.94 -20.73 23.73
N VAL A 40 1.01 -22.02 24.08
CA VAL A 40 -0.10 -22.96 23.83
C VAL A 40 -1.40 -22.46 24.47
N SER A 41 -1.32 -21.91 25.69
CA SER A 41 -2.49 -21.37 26.40
C SER A 41 -3.15 -20.18 25.70
N ASP A 42 -2.41 -19.38 24.93
CA ASP A 42 -2.98 -18.25 24.18
C ASP A 42 -3.79 -18.74 22.99
N VAL A 43 -3.28 -19.80 22.33
CA VAL A 43 -3.96 -20.42 21.20
C VAL A 43 -5.27 -21.07 21.66
N GLU A 44 -5.25 -21.78 22.79
CA GLU A 44 -6.46 -22.35 23.42
C GLU A 44 -7.48 -21.29 23.83
N ARG A 45 -7.03 -20.08 24.15
CA ARG A 45 -7.90 -18.92 24.45
C ARG A 45 -8.44 -18.22 23.19
N GLY A 46 -8.11 -18.71 21.99
CA GLY A 46 -8.59 -18.16 20.72
C GLY A 46 -7.76 -16.99 20.18
N LYS A 47 -6.55 -16.74 20.70
CA LYS A 47 -5.72 -15.61 20.23
C LYS A 47 -5.28 -15.76 18.77
N LEU A 48 -5.13 -17.01 18.30
CA LEU A 48 -4.85 -17.28 16.89
C LEU A 48 -6.03 -16.90 15.99
N ASP A 49 -7.28 -17.10 16.44
CA ASP A 49 -8.47 -16.69 15.70
C ASP A 49 -8.60 -15.16 15.62
N GLU A 50 -8.22 -14.46 16.69
CA GLU A 50 -8.16 -12.99 16.72
C GLU A 50 -7.13 -12.45 15.70
N ILE A 51 -5.96 -13.08 15.63
CA ILE A 51 -4.90 -12.71 14.67
C ILE A 51 -5.37 -12.97 13.24
N ASP A 52 -5.94 -14.13 12.94
CA ASP A 52 -6.41 -14.46 11.60
C ASP A 52 -7.55 -13.51 11.15
N ALA A 53 -8.39 -13.08 12.09
CA ALA A 53 -9.44 -12.10 11.80
C ALA A 53 -8.92 -10.72 11.36
N THR A 54 -7.64 -10.41 11.60
CA THR A 54 -7.01 -9.17 11.08
C THR A 54 -6.80 -9.21 9.57
N GLY A 55 -6.64 -10.41 8.97
CA GLY A 55 -6.29 -10.58 7.57
C GLY A 55 -4.90 -10.05 7.20
N TYR A 56 -4.01 -9.85 8.18
CA TYR A 56 -2.65 -9.34 7.94
C TYR A 56 -1.64 -10.43 7.58
N ASP A 57 -1.99 -11.72 7.73
CA ASP A 57 -1.10 -12.85 7.43
C ASP A 57 0.27 -12.77 8.13
N ILE A 58 0.29 -12.26 9.37
CA ILE A 58 1.51 -12.14 10.18
C ILE A 58 2.02 -13.54 10.54
N PRO A 59 3.32 -13.86 10.36
CA PRO A 59 3.86 -15.15 10.74
C PRO A 59 3.76 -15.38 12.26
N VAL A 60 3.05 -16.44 12.65
CA VAL A 60 2.85 -16.84 14.05
C VAL A 60 3.74 -18.03 14.40
N PHE A 61 4.43 -17.95 15.52
CA PHE A 61 5.18 -19.05 16.13
C PHE A 61 4.55 -19.42 17.48
N ILE A 62 4.60 -20.69 17.85
CA ILE A 62 4.16 -21.14 19.18
C ILE A 62 5.35 -21.57 19.99
N ALA A 63 5.53 -20.97 21.17
CA ALA A 63 6.49 -21.38 22.16
C ALA A 63 5.89 -22.46 23.08
N THR A 64 6.67 -23.49 23.37
CA THR A 64 6.28 -24.66 24.17
C THR A 64 7.31 -24.93 25.26
N GLU A 65 6.86 -25.43 26.42
CA GLU A 65 7.72 -25.89 27.51
C GLU A 65 7.31 -27.29 28.01
N ASN A 66 8.19 -27.99 28.73
CA ASN A 66 7.84 -29.18 29.55
C ASN A 66 7.00 -30.27 28.84
N GLU A 67 7.39 -30.67 27.62
CA GLU A 67 6.68 -31.66 26.79
C GLU A 67 5.28 -31.25 26.29
N GLU A 68 4.92 -29.97 26.39
CA GLU A 68 3.72 -29.42 25.76
C GLU A 68 3.68 -29.73 24.27
N ARG A 69 2.46 -30.03 23.78
CA ARG A 69 2.22 -30.34 22.38
C ARG A 69 1.22 -29.37 21.81
N VAL A 70 1.59 -28.76 20.68
CA VAL A 70 0.66 -27.97 19.88
C VAL A 70 -0.36 -28.92 19.23
N PRO A 71 -1.68 -28.69 19.42
CA PRO A 71 -2.71 -29.45 18.74
C PRO A 71 -2.56 -29.38 17.21
N ALA A 72 -2.75 -30.53 16.54
CA ALA A 72 -2.50 -30.67 15.10
C ALA A 72 -3.35 -29.75 14.22
N GLU A 73 -4.51 -29.30 14.73
CA GLU A 73 -5.41 -28.38 14.05
C GLU A 73 -4.83 -26.97 13.83
N TYR A 74 -3.88 -26.55 14.68
CA TYR A 74 -3.24 -25.23 14.58
C TYR A 74 -1.99 -25.23 13.71
N LEU A 75 -1.37 -26.40 13.48
CA LEU A 75 -0.12 -26.51 12.71
C LEU A 75 -0.18 -25.89 11.31
N PRO A 76 -1.29 -25.98 10.54
CA PRO A 76 -1.37 -25.34 9.22
C PRO A 76 -1.41 -23.81 9.26
N ARG A 77 -1.71 -23.21 10.42
CA ARG A 77 -1.91 -21.76 10.60
C ARG A 77 -0.67 -21.06 11.17
N ILE A 78 0.37 -21.80 11.53
CA ILE A 78 1.59 -21.27 12.16
C ILE A 78 2.81 -21.46 11.27
N SER A 79 3.80 -20.60 11.44
CA SER A 79 5.09 -20.63 10.76
C SER A 79 6.11 -21.54 11.44
N GLY A 80 5.93 -21.86 12.73
CA GLY A 80 6.81 -22.78 13.44
C GLY A 80 6.49 -22.96 14.91
N VAL A 81 7.18 -23.91 15.53
CA VAL A 81 7.11 -24.20 16.97
C VAL A 81 8.50 -24.07 17.57
N PHE A 82 8.61 -23.31 18.65
CA PHE A 82 9.83 -23.12 19.42
C PHE A 82 9.72 -23.88 20.74
N GLU A 83 10.63 -24.80 20.96
CA GLU A 83 10.73 -25.55 22.22
C GLU A 83 11.70 -24.83 23.15
N HIS A 84 11.34 -24.63 24.41
CA HIS A 84 12.25 -24.00 25.37
C HIS A 84 13.51 -24.86 25.56
N CYS A 85 14.62 -24.39 24.98
CA CYS A 85 15.92 -25.04 25.05
C CYS A 85 17.01 -23.99 24.88
N GLU A 86 17.85 -23.79 25.91
CA GLU A 86 18.92 -22.79 25.88
C GLU A 86 19.84 -22.93 24.66
N SER A 87 20.14 -24.18 24.25
CA SER A 87 21.03 -24.44 23.11
C SER A 87 20.46 -24.04 21.74
N ARG A 88 19.14 -23.82 21.64
CA ARG A 88 18.45 -23.51 20.38
C ARG A 88 18.00 -22.06 20.26
N LYS A 89 18.19 -21.25 21.31
CA LYS A 89 17.70 -19.87 21.38
C LYS A 89 18.13 -19.00 20.18
N GLU A 90 19.42 -19.06 19.83
CA GLU A 90 19.96 -18.33 18.67
C GLU A 90 19.43 -18.87 17.34
N PHE A 91 19.19 -20.18 17.25
CA PHE A 91 18.64 -20.81 16.05
C PHE A 91 17.18 -20.37 15.81
N TYR A 92 16.34 -20.42 16.84
CA TYR A 92 14.96 -19.93 16.77
C TYR A 92 14.91 -18.42 16.51
N GLY A 93 15.84 -17.66 17.09
CA GLY A 93 16.04 -16.25 16.75
C GLY A 93 16.25 -16.01 15.26
N ARG A 94 17.14 -16.78 14.62
CA ARG A 94 17.36 -16.68 13.15
C ARG A 94 16.12 -17.05 12.33
N GLN A 95 15.35 -18.04 12.76
CA GLN A 95 14.10 -18.42 12.08
C GLN A 95 13.05 -17.30 12.17
N LEU A 96 12.88 -16.74 13.38
CA LEU A 96 11.99 -15.62 13.63
C LEU A 96 12.37 -14.39 12.79
N GLU A 97 13.64 -14.00 12.80
CA GLU A 97 14.13 -12.86 12.00
C GLU A 97 13.95 -13.06 10.50
N THR A 98 14.17 -14.29 10.02
CA THR A 98 13.96 -14.60 8.61
C THR A 98 12.49 -14.43 8.23
N ALA A 99 11.56 -14.93 9.05
CA ALA A 99 10.12 -14.78 8.82
C ALA A 99 9.68 -13.31 8.91
N ALA A 100 10.13 -12.59 9.93
CA ALA A 100 9.82 -11.17 10.14
C ALA A 100 10.31 -10.30 8.96
N SER A 101 11.55 -10.50 8.52
CA SER A 101 12.13 -9.77 7.39
C SER A 101 11.41 -10.11 6.07
N HIS A 102 11.04 -11.38 5.88
CA HIS A 102 10.27 -11.81 4.72
C HIS A 102 8.90 -11.12 4.66
N TYR A 103 8.17 -11.12 5.79
CA TYR A 103 6.89 -10.46 5.93
C TYR A 103 6.96 -8.96 5.64
N GLU A 104 7.91 -8.24 6.27
CA GLU A 104 8.12 -6.80 5.99
C GLU A 104 8.40 -6.51 4.51
N THR A 105 9.18 -7.39 3.86
CA THR A 105 9.53 -7.23 2.46
C THR A 105 8.33 -7.43 1.54
N GLN A 106 7.41 -8.32 1.91
CA GLN A 106 6.18 -8.59 1.17
C GLN A 106 5.10 -7.52 1.40
N LEU A 107 5.05 -6.91 2.59
CA LEU A 107 4.13 -5.83 2.91
C LEU A 107 4.33 -4.60 2.03
N ARG A 108 5.57 -4.30 1.62
CA ARG A 108 5.88 -3.10 0.83
C ARG A 108 5.49 -3.31 -0.63
N PRO A 109 4.57 -2.50 -1.19
CA PRO A 109 4.25 -2.56 -2.61
C PRO A 109 5.50 -2.25 -3.47
N PRO A 110 5.54 -2.70 -4.74
CA PRO A 110 6.77 -2.71 -5.54
C PRO A 110 7.50 -1.36 -5.63
N PHE A 111 6.77 -0.28 -5.95
CA PHE A 111 7.38 1.06 -6.07
C PHE A 111 7.85 1.61 -4.73
N PHE A 112 7.06 1.44 -3.66
CA PHE A 112 7.43 1.92 -2.33
C PHE A 112 8.66 1.19 -1.80
N ARG A 113 8.76 -0.13 -2.02
CA ARG A 113 9.94 -0.90 -1.67
C ARG A 113 11.19 -0.39 -2.39
N ALA A 114 11.11 -0.23 -3.71
CA ALA A 114 12.22 0.30 -4.50
C ALA A 114 12.67 1.69 -4.02
N LEU A 115 11.72 2.57 -3.68
CA LEU A 115 12.01 3.90 -3.16
C LEU A 115 12.73 3.86 -1.81
N VAL A 116 12.25 3.04 -0.87
CA VAL A 116 12.89 2.85 0.44
C VAL A 116 14.31 2.30 0.27
N ASP A 117 14.48 1.29 -0.59
CA ASP A 117 15.78 0.67 -0.85
C ASP A 117 16.75 1.67 -1.51
N TYR A 118 16.27 2.51 -2.42
CA TYR A 118 17.07 3.56 -3.07
C TYR A 118 17.53 4.63 -2.09
N VAL A 119 16.59 5.17 -1.29
CA VAL A 119 16.90 6.21 -0.29
C VAL A 119 17.91 5.70 0.74
N ASN A 120 17.79 4.45 1.17
CA ASN A 120 18.71 3.84 2.13
C ASN A 120 20.14 3.65 1.60
N GLN A 121 20.38 3.72 0.29
CA GLN A 121 21.73 3.68 -0.27
C GLN A 121 22.52 4.97 0.01
N GLY A 122 21.84 6.08 0.33
CA GLY A 122 22.51 7.33 0.68
C GLY A 122 23.30 7.95 -0.47
N ASN A 123 22.81 7.83 -1.70
CA ASN A 123 23.47 8.36 -2.89
C ASN A 123 23.55 9.91 -2.85
N SER A 124 24.65 10.46 -3.36
CA SER A 124 24.80 11.91 -3.53
C SER A 124 24.08 12.37 -4.80
N ALA A 125 23.05 13.21 -4.64
CA ALA A 125 22.28 13.77 -5.75
C ALA A 125 22.95 15.03 -6.34
N PHE A 126 23.23 14.99 -7.65
CA PHE A 126 23.72 16.14 -8.43
C PHE A 126 22.80 16.48 -9.61
N ASP A 127 21.61 15.91 -9.60
CA ASP A 127 20.53 16.02 -10.57
C ASP A 127 19.38 16.87 -10.00
N CYS A 128 18.18 16.73 -10.57
CA CYS A 128 16.97 17.34 -10.05
C CYS A 128 16.32 16.40 -9.02
N PRO A 129 15.55 16.91 -8.05
CA PRO A 129 15.25 18.33 -7.80
C PRO A 129 16.43 19.12 -7.22
N GLY A 130 16.51 20.43 -7.53
CA GLY A 130 17.65 21.28 -7.14
C GLY A 130 17.84 21.52 -5.64
N HIS A 131 16.89 21.09 -4.79
CA HIS A 131 17.11 21.08 -3.34
C HIS A 131 17.96 19.89 -2.86
N GLN A 132 18.18 18.88 -3.72
CA GLN A 132 19.13 17.78 -3.54
C GLN A 132 19.02 17.11 -2.16
N GLY A 133 17.87 16.49 -1.89
CA GLY A 133 17.61 15.86 -0.58
C GLY A 133 17.25 16.85 0.53
N GLY A 134 17.05 18.13 0.20
CA GLY A 134 16.61 19.17 1.15
C GLY A 134 17.74 20.05 1.65
N GLU A 135 18.98 19.80 1.20
CA GLU A 135 20.18 20.56 1.57
C GLU A 135 20.05 22.05 1.25
N PHE A 136 19.43 22.40 0.10
CA PHE A 136 19.21 23.81 -0.22
C PHE A 136 18.31 24.51 0.80
N PHE A 137 17.21 23.86 1.21
CA PHE A 137 16.27 24.44 2.18
C PHE A 137 16.94 24.70 3.53
N ARG A 138 17.81 23.80 3.99
CA ARG A 138 18.55 23.95 5.25
C ARG A 138 19.47 25.18 5.31
N ARG A 139 19.78 25.79 4.17
CA ARG A 139 20.63 27.00 4.09
C ARG A 139 19.89 28.30 4.42
N HIS A 140 18.56 28.27 4.56
CA HIS A 140 17.75 29.45 4.92
C HIS A 140 16.91 29.16 6.17
N PRO A 141 16.78 30.09 7.15
CA PRO A 141 16.03 29.82 8.39
C PRO A 141 14.60 29.30 8.16
N ALA A 142 13.86 29.90 7.23
CA ALA A 142 12.52 29.43 6.87
C ALA A 142 12.52 28.05 6.19
N GLY A 143 13.55 27.76 5.38
CA GLY A 143 13.68 26.46 4.73
C GLY A 143 14.10 25.37 5.71
N ASN A 144 14.93 25.68 6.70
CA ASN A 144 15.28 24.72 7.74
C ASN A 144 14.06 24.34 8.59
N GLN A 145 13.23 25.32 8.97
CA GLN A 145 11.93 25.04 9.62
C GLN A 145 11.01 24.18 8.76
N PHE A 146 11.01 24.40 7.44
CA PHE A 146 10.25 23.58 6.49
C PHE A 146 10.73 22.13 6.48
N VAL A 147 12.05 21.90 6.45
CA VAL A 147 12.62 20.54 6.50
C VAL A 147 12.37 19.87 7.86
N GLU A 148 12.49 20.61 8.96
CA GLU A 148 12.20 20.09 10.30
C GLU A 148 10.73 19.72 10.47
N TYR A 149 9.82 20.51 9.91
CA TYR A 149 8.38 20.26 9.99
C TYR A 149 7.96 18.99 9.23
N PHE A 150 8.44 18.80 8.00
CA PHE A 150 8.06 17.64 7.18
C PHE A 150 8.94 16.41 7.43
N GLY A 151 10.15 16.61 7.95
CA GLY A 151 11.15 15.55 8.12
C GLY A 151 12.00 15.34 6.87
N GLU A 152 13.26 14.93 7.08
CA GLU A 152 14.26 14.76 6.03
C GLU A 152 13.86 13.73 4.97
N MET A 153 13.23 12.63 5.37
CA MET A 153 12.91 11.52 4.47
C MET A 153 12.02 11.94 3.30
N LEU A 154 11.12 12.92 3.50
CA LEU A 154 10.28 13.45 2.43
C LEU A 154 11.15 13.99 1.28
N PHE A 155 12.15 14.80 1.61
CA PHE A 155 13.04 15.43 0.64
C PHE A 155 14.05 14.47 0.04
N ARG A 156 14.52 13.48 0.82
CA ARG A 156 15.39 12.41 0.31
C ARG A 156 14.68 11.49 -0.68
N SER A 157 13.35 11.36 -0.55
CA SER A 157 12.52 10.60 -1.46
C SER A 157 11.98 11.40 -2.66
N ASP A 158 12.29 12.69 -2.75
CA ASP A 158 11.92 13.53 -3.90
C ASP A 158 13.01 13.43 -4.98
N LEU A 159 12.74 12.58 -5.97
CA LEU A 159 13.67 12.07 -6.97
C LEU A 159 13.19 12.42 -8.39
N CYS A 160 14.05 12.24 -9.39
CA CYS A 160 13.70 12.49 -10.78
C CYS A 160 14.02 11.31 -11.72
N ASN A 161 13.86 11.53 -13.02
CA ASN A 161 14.11 10.54 -14.06
C ASN A 161 15.59 10.16 -14.21
N ALA A 162 16.53 10.92 -13.63
CA ALA A 162 17.95 10.55 -13.64
C ALA A 162 18.28 9.45 -12.62
N ASP A 163 17.41 9.20 -11.63
CA ASP A 163 17.50 8.10 -10.68
C ASP A 163 17.05 6.77 -11.32
N VAL A 164 17.74 6.33 -12.37
CA VAL A 164 17.32 5.22 -13.27
C VAL A 164 17.05 3.89 -12.56
N ALA A 165 17.59 3.68 -11.35
CA ALA A 165 17.29 2.51 -10.53
C ALA A 165 15.80 2.42 -10.14
N MET A 166 15.11 3.56 -10.12
CA MET A 166 13.67 3.64 -9.88
C MET A 166 12.84 3.28 -11.13
N GLY A 167 13.43 3.26 -12.32
CA GLY A 167 12.71 3.04 -13.59
C GLY A 167 12.09 4.31 -14.17
N ASP A 168 11.06 4.17 -15.00
CA ASP A 168 10.43 5.27 -15.74
C ASP A 168 8.91 5.28 -15.56
N LEU A 169 8.37 6.37 -15.02
CA LEU A 169 6.92 6.52 -14.78
C LEU A 169 6.12 6.79 -16.05
N LEU A 170 6.72 7.47 -17.03
CA LEU A 170 6.06 7.98 -18.24
C LEU A 170 5.86 6.88 -19.28
N ILE A 171 6.90 6.08 -19.52
CA ILE A 171 6.84 4.95 -20.47
C ILE A 171 6.68 3.58 -19.78
N HIS A 172 6.54 3.58 -18.46
CA HIS A 172 6.19 2.42 -17.64
C HIS A 172 7.25 1.32 -17.69
N GLU A 173 8.44 1.62 -17.16
CA GLU A 173 9.54 0.68 -16.99
C GLU A 173 9.95 0.55 -15.51
N GLY A 174 10.57 -0.56 -15.14
CA GLY A 174 11.08 -0.77 -13.78
C GLY A 174 9.99 -0.77 -12.70
N ALA A 175 10.28 -0.16 -11.55
CA ALA A 175 9.40 -0.20 -10.37
C ALA A 175 8.00 0.40 -10.61
N PRO A 176 7.83 1.53 -11.35
CA PRO A 176 6.53 2.05 -11.73
C PRO A 176 5.65 1.03 -12.46
N CYS A 177 6.22 0.33 -13.45
CA CYS A 177 5.49 -0.67 -14.23
C CYS A 177 5.02 -1.84 -13.36
N ILE A 178 5.90 -2.36 -12.52
CA ILE A 178 5.58 -3.48 -11.62
C ILE A 178 4.48 -3.06 -10.62
N ALA A 179 4.53 -1.83 -10.12
CA ALA A 179 3.48 -1.30 -9.23
C ALA A 179 2.13 -1.14 -9.95
N GLN A 180 2.13 -0.67 -11.19
CA GLN A 180 0.92 -0.60 -12.01
C GLN A 180 0.34 -1.98 -12.32
N GLN A 181 1.17 -2.98 -12.60
CA GLN A 181 0.74 -4.37 -12.80
C GLN A 181 0.21 -5.00 -11.51
N HIS A 182 0.81 -4.68 -10.36
CA HIS A 182 0.29 -5.08 -9.06
C HIS A 182 -1.10 -4.47 -8.83
N ALA A 183 -1.26 -3.17 -9.07
CA ALA A 183 -2.56 -2.50 -8.95
C ALA A 183 -3.61 -3.10 -9.90
N ALA A 184 -3.24 -3.44 -11.14
CA ALA A 184 -4.14 -4.08 -12.09
C ALA A 184 -4.70 -5.42 -11.56
N LYS A 185 -3.86 -6.23 -10.90
CA LYS A 185 -4.29 -7.47 -10.23
C LYS A 185 -5.25 -7.19 -9.06
N VAL A 186 -4.93 -6.21 -8.23
CA VAL A 186 -5.75 -5.84 -7.05
C VAL A 186 -7.14 -5.33 -7.48
N PHE A 187 -7.20 -4.48 -8.49
CA PHE A 187 -8.46 -3.89 -8.99
C PHE A 187 -9.15 -4.73 -10.07
N ASN A 188 -8.64 -5.92 -10.38
CA ASN A 188 -9.15 -6.81 -11.42
C ASN A 188 -9.35 -6.10 -12.78
N ALA A 189 -8.31 -5.41 -13.23
CA ALA A 189 -8.28 -4.69 -14.50
C ALA A 189 -7.17 -5.24 -15.40
N ASP A 190 -7.32 -5.10 -16.73
CA ASP A 190 -6.26 -5.50 -17.67
C ASP A 190 -4.99 -4.65 -17.51
N LYS A 191 -5.17 -3.34 -17.28
CA LYS A 191 -4.09 -2.37 -17.05
C LYS A 191 -4.52 -1.31 -16.05
N THR A 192 -3.56 -0.77 -15.32
CA THR A 192 -3.76 0.39 -14.43
C THR A 192 -2.70 1.44 -14.73
N TYR A 193 -3.14 2.70 -14.86
CA TYR A 193 -2.26 3.86 -15.08
C TYR A 193 -2.31 4.75 -13.85
N PHE A 194 -1.13 5.13 -13.34
CA PHE A 194 -1.03 6.05 -12.20
C PHE A 194 -1.03 7.49 -12.70
N VAL A 195 -1.99 8.29 -12.22
CA VAL A 195 -2.15 9.70 -12.60
C VAL A 195 -1.96 10.57 -11.37
N LEU A 196 -0.91 11.38 -11.37
CA LEU A 196 -0.48 12.19 -10.21
C LEU A 196 -1.21 13.55 -10.09
N ASN A 197 -2.19 13.81 -10.95
CA ASN A 197 -2.93 15.08 -10.97
C ASN A 197 -4.46 14.88 -10.86
N GLY A 198 -4.84 13.89 -10.05
CA GLY A 198 -6.22 13.54 -9.70
C GLY A 198 -7.08 12.98 -10.83
N THR A 199 -8.30 12.55 -10.49
CA THR A 199 -9.28 12.00 -11.45
C THR A 199 -9.70 13.04 -12.50
N SER A 200 -9.58 14.34 -12.19
CA SER A 200 -9.80 15.41 -13.17
C SER A 200 -8.87 15.31 -14.37
N SER A 201 -7.62 14.89 -14.18
CA SER A 201 -6.67 14.67 -15.28
C SER A 201 -6.85 13.28 -15.89
N SER A 202 -7.16 12.28 -15.06
CA SER A 202 -7.45 10.91 -15.51
C SER A 202 -8.60 10.87 -16.53
N ASN A 203 -9.70 11.58 -16.26
CA ASN A 203 -10.81 11.69 -17.20
C ASN A 203 -10.36 12.30 -18.53
N LYS A 204 -9.53 13.34 -18.50
CA LYS A 204 -9.03 13.98 -19.74
C LYS A 204 -8.12 13.03 -20.52
N VAL A 205 -7.28 12.23 -19.84
CA VAL A 205 -6.45 11.20 -20.49
C VAL A 205 -7.34 10.21 -21.23
N VAL A 206 -8.36 9.66 -20.57
CA VAL A 206 -9.28 8.69 -21.20
C VAL A 206 -10.05 9.32 -22.36
N LEU A 207 -10.64 10.50 -22.14
CA LEU A 207 -11.52 11.14 -23.12
C LEU A 207 -10.74 11.60 -24.36
N ASN A 208 -9.57 12.22 -24.20
CA ASN A 208 -8.76 12.67 -25.34
C ASN A 208 -8.02 11.51 -26.04
N ALA A 209 -7.91 10.34 -25.41
CA ALA A 209 -7.38 9.15 -26.07
C ALA A 209 -8.40 8.47 -26.99
N LEU A 210 -9.70 8.61 -26.69
CA LEU A 210 -10.78 7.88 -27.37
C LEU A 210 -11.61 8.76 -28.31
N LEU A 211 -11.82 10.03 -27.97
CA LEU A 211 -12.72 10.92 -28.69
C LEU A 211 -11.97 11.85 -29.65
N THR A 212 -12.60 12.13 -30.77
CA THR A 212 -12.18 13.10 -31.78
C THR A 212 -13.26 14.14 -32.04
N PRO A 213 -12.91 15.31 -32.64
CA PRO A 213 -13.90 16.35 -32.89
C PRO A 213 -15.07 15.87 -33.75
N GLY A 214 -16.29 16.05 -33.24
CA GLY A 214 -17.52 15.63 -33.91
C GLY A 214 -18.03 14.24 -33.49
N ASP A 215 -17.25 13.44 -32.75
CA ASP A 215 -17.73 12.15 -32.23
C ASP A 215 -18.93 12.34 -31.31
N LEU A 216 -19.85 11.37 -31.33
CA LEU A 216 -20.95 11.31 -30.37
C LEU A 216 -20.46 10.67 -29.08
N VAL A 217 -20.80 11.28 -27.94
CA VAL A 217 -20.52 10.73 -26.61
C VAL A 217 -21.79 10.65 -25.79
N LEU A 218 -22.13 9.44 -25.32
CA LEU A 218 -23.24 9.25 -24.39
C LEU A 218 -22.86 9.84 -23.03
N PHE A 219 -23.64 10.80 -22.55
CA PHE A 219 -23.18 11.73 -21.52
C PHE A 219 -24.15 11.81 -20.35
N ASP A 220 -23.78 11.20 -19.23
CA ASP A 220 -24.50 11.38 -17.95
C ASP A 220 -24.57 12.88 -17.60
N ARG A 221 -25.78 13.41 -17.38
CA ARG A 221 -25.99 14.82 -17.03
C ARG A 221 -25.41 15.19 -15.66
N ASN A 222 -25.14 14.20 -14.80
CA ASN A 222 -24.48 14.39 -13.50
C ASN A 222 -22.94 14.41 -13.58
N ASN A 223 -22.37 14.25 -14.78
CA ASN A 223 -20.92 14.19 -14.95
C ASN A 223 -20.19 15.34 -14.25
N HIS A 224 -19.09 15.02 -13.57
CA HIS A 224 -18.22 16.04 -12.98
C HIS A 224 -17.66 16.97 -14.06
N LYS A 225 -17.39 18.24 -13.71
CA LYS A 225 -16.90 19.27 -14.65
C LYS A 225 -15.69 18.85 -15.50
N SER A 226 -14.85 17.93 -15.00
CA SER A 226 -13.71 17.39 -15.74
C SER A 226 -14.11 16.61 -17.00
N ASN A 227 -15.25 15.93 -17.01
CA ASN A 227 -15.77 15.23 -18.19
C ASN A 227 -16.27 16.22 -19.23
N HIS A 228 -16.92 17.31 -18.80
CA HIS A 228 -17.30 18.40 -19.70
C HIS A 228 -16.07 19.03 -20.35
N HIS A 229 -15.03 19.30 -19.56
CA HIS A 229 -13.79 19.86 -20.08
C HIS A 229 -13.07 18.90 -21.04
N GLY A 230 -12.95 17.62 -20.67
CA GLY A 230 -12.23 16.62 -21.47
C GLY A 230 -12.96 16.26 -22.76
N ALA A 231 -14.23 15.84 -22.66
CA ALA A 231 -14.96 15.32 -23.81
C ALA A 231 -15.43 16.44 -24.75
N LEU A 232 -16.05 17.49 -24.19
CA LEU A 232 -16.79 18.46 -25.01
C LEU A 232 -15.90 19.62 -25.43
N LEU A 233 -15.13 20.19 -24.50
CA LEU A 233 -14.30 21.37 -24.79
C LEU A 233 -12.96 21.02 -25.44
N GLN A 234 -12.26 20.00 -24.93
CA GLN A 234 -10.95 19.61 -25.46
C GLN A 234 -11.06 18.70 -26.68
N ALA A 235 -11.75 17.57 -26.54
CA ALA A 235 -11.89 16.60 -27.63
C ALA A 235 -12.91 17.04 -28.70
N GLY A 236 -13.80 17.99 -28.41
CA GLY A 236 -14.79 18.49 -29.37
C GLY A 236 -15.92 17.51 -29.67
N ALA A 237 -16.20 16.57 -28.77
CA ALA A 237 -17.28 15.60 -28.92
C ALA A 237 -18.66 16.26 -28.70
N THR A 238 -19.67 15.73 -29.38
CA THR A 238 -21.07 16.15 -29.25
C THR A 238 -21.77 15.25 -28.23
N PRO A 239 -22.29 15.81 -27.12
CA PRO A 239 -22.93 15.02 -26.09
C PRO A 239 -24.35 14.61 -26.47
N VAL A 240 -24.69 13.35 -26.19
CA VAL A 240 -26.09 12.90 -26.06
C VAL A 240 -26.37 12.78 -24.57
N TYR A 241 -27.10 13.74 -24.00
CA TYR A 241 -27.33 13.78 -22.56
C TYR A 241 -28.35 12.75 -22.10
N LEU A 242 -28.03 12.03 -21.02
CA LEU A 242 -28.96 11.17 -20.30
C LEU A 242 -29.55 11.90 -19.10
N GLU A 243 -30.87 11.91 -18.98
CA GLU A 243 -31.56 12.54 -17.86
C GLU A 243 -31.30 11.80 -16.55
N THR A 244 -31.33 12.53 -15.44
CA THR A 244 -31.04 11.99 -14.13
C THR A 244 -32.08 12.41 -13.12
N ALA A 245 -32.41 11.47 -12.23
CA ALA A 245 -33.40 11.71 -11.20
C ALA A 245 -32.95 12.81 -10.23
N ARG A 246 -33.94 13.57 -9.75
CA ARG A 246 -33.83 14.52 -8.64
C ARG A 246 -34.99 14.30 -7.70
N ASN A 247 -34.71 14.11 -6.41
CA ASN A 247 -35.77 14.01 -5.40
C ASN A 247 -36.19 15.41 -4.91
N PRO A 248 -37.26 15.54 -4.11
CA PRO A 248 -37.70 16.84 -3.58
C PRO A 248 -36.67 17.59 -2.72
N TYR A 249 -35.61 16.92 -2.27
CA TYR A 249 -34.50 17.52 -1.53
C TYR A 249 -33.36 18.01 -2.44
N GLY A 250 -33.46 17.79 -3.75
CA GLY A 250 -32.43 18.14 -4.72
C GLY A 250 -31.26 17.15 -4.77
N PHE A 251 -31.39 15.96 -4.17
CA PHE A 251 -30.33 14.95 -4.24
C PHE A 251 -30.11 14.44 -5.66
N ILE A 252 -28.84 14.21 -5.97
CA ILE A 252 -28.38 13.72 -7.25
C ILE A 252 -28.66 12.22 -7.32
N GLY A 253 -29.72 11.83 -8.04
CA GLY A 253 -30.06 10.44 -8.32
C GLY A 253 -29.31 9.89 -9.53
N GLY A 254 -29.53 8.60 -9.82
CA GLY A 254 -29.00 7.95 -11.02
C GLY A 254 -29.69 8.39 -12.31
N ILE A 255 -29.24 7.80 -13.43
CA ILE A 255 -29.87 7.95 -14.74
C ILE A 255 -31.23 7.23 -14.75
N ASP A 256 -32.23 7.83 -15.39
CA ASP A 256 -33.56 7.24 -15.47
C ASP A 256 -33.54 5.96 -16.32
N ALA A 257 -34.29 4.92 -15.91
CA ALA A 257 -34.19 3.59 -16.50
C ALA A 257 -34.46 3.56 -18.02
N HIS A 258 -35.40 4.38 -18.50
CA HIS A 258 -35.75 4.46 -19.92
C HIS A 258 -34.61 5.02 -20.78
N CYS A 259 -33.66 5.77 -20.21
CA CYS A 259 -32.48 6.27 -20.92
C CYS A 259 -31.53 5.16 -21.39
N PHE A 260 -31.70 3.93 -20.90
CA PHE A 260 -30.94 2.76 -21.32
C PHE A 260 -31.65 1.92 -22.41
N GLU A 261 -32.81 2.36 -22.88
CA GLU A 261 -33.54 1.69 -23.97
C GLU A 261 -32.99 2.13 -25.33
N GLU A 262 -32.63 1.17 -26.18
CA GLU A 262 -32.05 1.46 -27.50
C GLU A 262 -32.99 2.31 -28.38
N SER A 263 -34.31 2.08 -28.30
CA SER A 263 -35.32 2.87 -29.02
C SER A 263 -35.42 4.31 -28.54
N TYR A 264 -34.97 4.62 -27.33
CA TYR A 264 -34.94 5.98 -26.81
C TYR A 264 -33.68 6.74 -27.25
N LEU A 265 -32.56 6.04 -27.40
CA LEU A 265 -31.27 6.63 -27.79
C LEU A 265 -31.11 6.90 -29.30
N ARG A 266 -31.94 6.27 -30.14
CA ARG A 266 -31.92 6.37 -31.61
C ARG A 266 -32.83 7.47 -32.13
#